data_AF-A0A8H7DYF8-F1
#
_entry.id   AF-A0A8H7DYF8-F1
#
_cell.length_a   1.000
_cell.length_b   1.000
_cell.length_c   1.000
_cell.angle_alpha   90.00
_cell.angle_beta   90.00
_cell.angle_gamma   90.00
#
_symmetry.space_group_name_H-M   'P 1'
#
loop_
_entity.id
_entity.type
_entity.pdbx_description
1 polymer ?
#
loop_
_entity_poly.entity_id
_entity_poly.type
_entity_poly.pdbx_seq_one_letter_code
_entity_poly.pdbx_strand_id
1 'polypeptide(L)'
;MASVNRFTSSAAATYLELAPALANFNFDFALYKVEAPKEFQPVGQALSSLRRSEAESGAPHITARKLGALFDRLIPSTPELLKAYGLRASEIILSKAINPEESSKFGFFANRIGPDATSIWAAATSGSAAIAVHLLACMLARIWEGPEATTI
;
A
#
# COMPACT_ATOMS: atom_id res chain seq x y z
N MET A 1 1.14 28.39 64.22
CA MET A 1 1.02 28.81 62.80
C MET A 1 0.19 27.76 62.10
N ALA A 2 -0.91 28.18 61.47
CA ALA A 2 -1.90 27.32 60.84
C ALA A 2 -1.48 26.93 59.42
N SER A 3 -1.84 25.71 59.00
CA SER A 3 -2.12 25.40 57.60
C SER A 3 -3.15 24.27 57.53
N VAL A 4 -4.40 24.65 57.28
CA VAL A 4 -5.49 23.74 56.89
C VAL A 4 -5.27 23.40 55.42
N ASN A 5 -4.76 22.20 55.13
CA ASN A 5 -4.73 21.72 53.75
C ASN A 5 -6.12 21.24 53.37
N ARG A 6 -6.63 21.85 52.29
CA ARG A 6 -7.96 21.67 51.73
C ARG A 6 -8.24 20.20 51.39
N PHE A 7 -9.31 19.65 51.97
CA PHE A 7 -10.01 18.52 51.38
C PHE A 7 -10.79 19.02 50.17
N THR A 8 -10.27 18.79 48.96
CA THR A 8 -11.07 18.93 47.74
C THR A 8 -11.70 17.58 47.41
N SER A 9 -12.96 17.44 47.81
CA SER A 9 -13.89 16.48 47.24
C SER A 9 -14.05 16.77 45.75
N SER A 10 -13.80 15.77 44.90
CA SER A 10 -14.33 15.72 43.55
C SER A 10 -14.99 14.36 43.33
N ALA A 11 -16.15 14.18 43.96
CA ALA A 11 -17.20 13.36 43.39
C ALA A 11 -17.73 14.10 42.15
N ALA A 12 -17.10 13.87 41.00
CA ALA A 12 -17.60 14.29 39.70
C ALA A 12 -17.46 13.10 38.76
N ALA A 13 -18.57 12.37 38.60
CA ALA A 13 -18.74 11.43 37.52
C ALA A 13 -18.73 12.19 36.20
N THR A 14 -17.71 11.99 35.39
CA THR A 14 -17.75 12.31 33.95
C THR A 14 -16.91 11.24 33.26
N TYR A 15 -17.62 10.32 32.59
CA TYR A 15 -17.12 9.45 31.54
C TYR A 15 -15.62 9.13 31.63
N LEU A 16 -15.29 7.95 32.17
CA LEU A 16 -14.15 7.21 31.64
C LEU A 16 -14.46 7.04 30.15
N GLU A 17 -13.98 8.00 29.35
CA GLU A 17 -13.60 7.77 27.97
C GLU A 17 -12.59 6.61 28.04
N LEU A 18 -13.12 5.39 28.10
CA LEU A 18 -12.53 4.26 27.40
C LEU A 18 -12.49 4.70 25.93
N ALA A 19 -11.62 5.66 25.61
CA ALA A 19 -10.90 5.60 24.37
C ALA A 19 -10.32 4.19 24.43
N PRO A 20 -10.73 3.26 23.55
CA PRO A 20 -9.88 2.12 23.30
C PRO A 20 -8.63 2.79 22.76
N ALA A 21 -7.68 3.07 23.65
CA ALA A 21 -6.41 3.65 23.36
C ALA A 21 -5.81 2.66 22.39
N LEU A 22 -6.01 3.00 21.11
CA LEU A 22 -5.37 2.52 19.91
C LEU A 22 -4.47 1.38 20.32
N ALA A 23 -5.05 0.17 20.38
CA ALA A 23 -4.26 -1.01 20.57
C ALA A 23 -3.24 -0.94 19.42
N ASN A 24 -2.03 -0.51 19.77
CA ASN A 24 -0.87 -0.41 18.89
C ASN A 24 -0.49 -1.86 18.61
N PHE A 25 -1.38 -2.56 17.92
CA PHE A 25 -1.03 -3.73 17.16
C PHE A 25 -0.15 -3.18 16.06
N ASN A 26 1.13 -3.06 16.38
CA ASN A 26 2.20 -3.03 15.40
C ASN A 26 2.21 -4.42 14.77
N PHE A 27 1.15 -4.73 14.01
CA PHE A 27 1.15 -5.86 13.11
C PHE A 27 2.32 -5.59 12.18
N ASP A 28 3.33 -6.44 12.26
CA ASP A 28 4.44 -6.38 11.35
C ASP A 28 3.95 -6.84 9.98
N PHE A 29 3.31 -5.90 9.28
CA PHE A 29 2.74 -6.10 7.96
C PHE A 29 3.83 -6.40 6.92
N ALA A 30 5.11 -6.21 7.25
CA ALA A 30 6.23 -6.63 6.42
C ALA A 30 6.39 -8.15 6.34
N LEU A 31 5.95 -8.90 7.38
CA LEU A 31 6.14 -10.36 7.44
C LEU A 31 5.08 -11.16 6.68
N TYR A 32 3.91 -10.58 6.37
CA TYR A 32 2.83 -11.29 5.68
C TYR A 32 2.83 -10.98 4.18
N LYS A 33 3.38 -11.91 3.39
CA LYS A 33 3.39 -11.87 1.93
C LYS A 33 2.40 -12.90 1.38
N VAL A 34 1.54 -12.44 0.47
CA VAL A 34 0.59 -13.29 -0.26
C VAL A 34 1.16 -13.59 -1.64
N GLU A 35 0.88 -14.78 -2.17
CA GLU A 35 1.20 -15.10 -3.56
C GLU A 35 0.40 -14.22 -4.52
N ALA A 36 1.10 -13.55 -5.44
CA ALA A 36 0.46 -12.66 -6.40
C ALA A 36 -0.40 -13.46 -7.40
N PRO A 37 -1.61 -12.96 -7.75
CA PRO A 37 -2.44 -13.59 -8.78
C PRO A 37 -1.71 -13.74 -10.11
N LYS A 38 -2.06 -14.77 -10.88
CA LYS A 38 -1.35 -15.15 -12.12
C LYS A 38 -1.31 -14.00 -13.13
N GLU A 39 -2.35 -13.19 -13.16
CA GLU A 39 -2.52 -12.04 -14.05
C GLU A 39 -1.47 -10.95 -13.82
N PHE A 40 -0.90 -10.87 -12.62
CA PHE A 40 0.11 -9.86 -12.24
C PHE A 40 1.54 -10.40 -12.33
N GLN A 41 1.74 -11.70 -12.55
CA GLN A 41 3.08 -12.31 -12.60
C GLN A 41 4.03 -11.63 -13.61
N PRO A 42 3.60 -11.28 -14.84
CA PRO A 42 4.45 -10.55 -15.77
C PRO A 42 4.91 -9.19 -15.24
N VAL A 43 4.10 -8.53 -14.40
CA VAL A 43 4.46 -7.27 -13.75
C VAL A 43 5.66 -7.45 -12.83
N GLY A 44 5.62 -8.45 -11.96
CA GLY A 44 6.73 -8.76 -11.05
C GLY A 44 8.00 -9.22 -11.78
N GLN A 45 7.86 -9.89 -12.93
CA GLN A 45 8.99 -10.35 -13.75
C GLN A 45 9.68 -9.21 -14.51
N ALA A 46 8.93 -8.16 -14.88
CA ALA A 46 9.47 -7.02 -15.60
C ALA A 46 10.15 -5.97 -14.68
N LEU A 47 10.00 -6.10 -13.36
CA LEU A 47 10.67 -5.24 -12.38
C LEU A 47 12.16 -5.57 -12.24
N SER A 48 12.97 -4.54 -12.02
CA SER A 48 14.35 -4.72 -11.55
C SER A 48 14.38 -5.40 -10.18
N SER A 49 15.50 -6.05 -9.86
CA SER A 49 15.69 -6.72 -8.56
C SER A 49 15.44 -5.80 -7.36
N LEU A 50 15.91 -4.54 -7.46
CA LEU A 50 15.71 -3.52 -6.43
C LEU A 50 14.22 -3.19 -6.25
N ARG A 51 13.52 -2.80 -7.33
CA ARG A 51 12.09 -2.44 -7.26
C ARG A 51 11.23 -3.61 -6.81
N ARG A 52 11.57 -4.81 -7.26
CA ARG A 52 10.89 -6.03 -6.82
C ARG A 52 11.06 -6.26 -5.32
N SER A 53 12.28 -6.11 -4.79
CA SER A 53 12.51 -6.20 -3.35
C SER A 53 11.76 -5.11 -2.58
N GLU A 54 11.77 -3.87 -3.06
CA GLU A 54 11.04 -2.75 -2.43
C GLU A 54 9.53 -3.00 -2.41
N ALA A 55 8.99 -3.57 -3.49
CA ALA A 55 7.59 -3.91 -3.59
C ALA A 55 7.18 -5.11 -2.72
N GLU A 56 8.09 -6.06 -2.47
CA GLU A 56 7.78 -7.29 -1.72
C GLU A 56 8.07 -7.21 -0.22
N SER A 57 9.00 -6.37 0.21
CA SER A 57 9.40 -6.24 1.62
C SER A 57 9.59 -4.80 2.11
N GLY A 58 9.52 -3.81 1.22
CA GLY A 58 9.75 -2.42 1.54
C GLY A 58 8.52 -1.65 2.01
N ALA A 59 8.67 -0.32 2.08
CA ALA A 59 7.59 0.59 2.44
C ALA A 59 6.33 0.48 1.53
N PRO A 60 6.45 0.26 0.20
CA PRO A 60 5.29 -0.01 -0.65
C PRO A 60 4.47 -1.22 -0.19
N HIS A 61 5.12 -2.32 0.18
CA HIS A 61 4.45 -3.53 0.69
C HIS A 61 3.69 -3.24 1.98
N ILE A 62 4.35 -2.61 2.95
CA ILE A 62 3.74 -2.24 4.24
C ILE A 62 2.52 -1.35 4.01
N THR A 63 2.62 -0.38 3.11
CA THR A 63 1.53 0.53 2.78
C THR A 63 0.36 -0.21 2.14
N ALA A 64 0.62 -1.06 1.15
CA ALA A 64 -0.40 -1.87 0.50
C ALA A 64 -1.10 -2.83 1.48
N ARG A 65 -0.36 -3.47 2.38
CA ARG A 65 -0.91 -4.32 3.44
C ARG A 65 -1.79 -3.55 4.43
N LYS A 66 -1.32 -2.39 4.90
CA LYS A 66 -2.10 -1.54 5.81
C LYS A 66 -3.40 -1.07 5.17
N LEU A 67 -3.34 -0.59 3.94
CA LEU A 67 -4.52 -0.16 3.19
C LEU A 67 -5.46 -1.33 2.90
N GLY A 68 -4.93 -2.47 2.47
CA GLY A 68 -5.72 -3.69 2.26
C GLY A 68 -6.46 -4.10 3.53
N ALA A 69 -5.77 -4.16 4.68
CA ALA A 69 -6.39 -4.50 5.96
C ALA A 69 -7.42 -3.45 6.43
N LEU A 70 -7.15 -2.17 6.21
CA LEU A 70 -8.04 -1.07 6.60
C LEU A 70 -9.36 -1.09 5.82
N PHE A 71 -9.30 -1.37 4.52
CA PHE A 71 -10.44 -1.30 3.61
C PHE A 71 -11.07 -2.65 3.26
N ASP A 72 -10.55 -3.77 3.77
CA ASP A 72 -11.00 -5.14 3.46
C ASP A 72 -12.53 -5.33 3.60
N ARG A 73 -13.12 -4.72 4.63
CA ARG A 73 -14.56 -4.80 4.90
C ARG A 73 -15.42 -3.84 4.09
N LEU A 74 -14.81 -2.81 3.50
CA LEU A 74 -15.50 -1.76 2.76
C LEU A 74 -15.50 -2.02 1.25
N ILE A 75 -14.51 -2.76 0.77
CA ILE A 75 -14.34 -3.01 -0.67
C ILE A 75 -15.22 -4.18 -1.11
N PRO A 76 -16.04 -4.01 -2.16
CA PRO A 76 -16.82 -5.11 -2.70
C PRO A 76 -15.93 -6.14 -3.40
N SER A 77 -16.34 -7.41 -3.33
CA SER A 77 -15.68 -8.48 -4.08
C SER A 77 -15.86 -8.26 -5.59
N THR A 78 -14.75 -8.04 -6.30
CA THR A 78 -14.72 -7.70 -7.72
C THR A 78 -13.67 -8.51 -8.50
N PRO A 79 -13.71 -9.86 -8.44
CA PRO A 79 -12.64 -10.72 -8.96
C PRO A 79 -12.35 -10.51 -10.46
N GLU A 80 -13.40 -10.37 -11.29
CA GLU A 80 -13.23 -10.18 -12.73
C GLU A 80 -12.61 -8.81 -13.08
N LEU A 81 -12.89 -7.78 -12.28
CA LEU A 81 -12.27 -6.46 -12.46
C LEU A 81 -10.77 -6.52 -12.12
N LEU A 82 -10.41 -7.16 -11.00
CA LEU A 82 -9.02 -7.32 -10.60
C LEU A 82 -8.23 -8.16 -11.62
N LYS A 83 -8.86 -9.20 -12.17
CA LYS A 83 -8.31 -10.01 -13.26
C LYS A 83 -8.05 -9.17 -14.51
N ALA A 84 -9.05 -8.44 -14.98
CA ALA A 84 -8.89 -7.55 -16.15
C ALA A 84 -7.82 -6.48 -15.91
N TYR A 85 -7.75 -5.94 -14.70
CA TYR A 85 -6.74 -4.97 -14.31
C TYR A 85 -5.32 -5.55 -14.37
N GLY A 86 -5.11 -6.74 -13.79
CA GLY A 86 -3.82 -7.43 -13.85
C GLY A 86 -3.40 -7.76 -15.28
N LEU A 87 -4.32 -8.31 -16.09
CA LEU A 87 -4.07 -8.60 -17.50
C LEU A 87 -3.65 -7.35 -18.28
N ARG A 88 -4.36 -6.23 -18.08
CA ARG A 88 -4.03 -4.97 -18.75
C ARG A 88 -2.69 -4.40 -18.30
N ALA A 89 -2.39 -4.45 -17.00
CA ALA A 89 -1.11 -4.00 -16.48
C ALA A 89 0.05 -4.83 -17.06
N SER A 90 -0.12 -6.14 -17.12
CA SER A 90 0.83 -7.08 -17.72
C SER A 90 1.02 -6.86 -19.22
N GLU A 91 -0.05 -6.59 -19.96
CA GLU A 91 0.05 -6.24 -21.38
C GLU A 91 0.88 -4.96 -21.59
N ILE A 92 0.59 -3.91 -20.82
CA ILE A 92 1.28 -2.62 -20.91
C ILE A 92 2.76 -2.79 -20.56
N ILE A 93 3.09 -3.52 -19.50
CA ILE A 93 4.48 -3.64 -19.05
C ILE A 93 5.33 -4.44 -20.04
N LEU A 94 4.77 -5.51 -20.63
CA LEU A 94 5.45 -6.31 -21.64
C LEU A 94 5.65 -5.53 -22.95
N SER A 95 4.74 -4.61 -23.30
CA SER A 95 4.90 -3.76 -24.48
C SER A 95 6.08 -2.77 -24.37
N LYS A 96 6.56 -2.50 -23.15
CA LYS A 96 7.61 -1.51 -22.84
C LYS A 96 8.78 -2.12 -22.06
N ALA A 97 8.85 -3.44 -21.95
CA ALA A 97 9.89 -4.10 -21.17
C ALA A 97 11.26 -3.84 -21.81
N ILE A 98 12.14 -3.17 -21.06
CA ILE A 98 13.54 -3.00 -21.43
C ILE A 98 14.24 -4.33 -21.19
N ASN A 99 15.04 -4.77 -22.15
CA ASN A 99 15.78 -6.02 -22.02
C ASN A 99 16.74 -5.95 -20.81
N PRO A 100 16.78 -6.96 -19.92
CA PRO A 100 17.67 -6.97 -18.76
C PRO A 100 19.15 -6.78 -19.13
N GLU A 101 19.57 -7.28 -20.29
CA GLU A 101 20.93 -7.10 -20.82
C GLU A 101 21.27 -5.64 -21.11
N GLU A 102 20.29 -4.84 -21.54
CA GLU A 102 20.46 -3.40 -21.76
C GLU A 102 20.63 -2.65 -20.45
N SER A 103 20.08 -3.16 -19.34
CA SER A 103 20.14 -2.51 -18.03
C SER A 103 21.59 -2.37 -17.53
N SER A 104 22.45 -3.33 -17.85
CA SER A 104 23.89 -3.30 -17.49
C SER A 104 24.65 -2.11 -18.10
N LYS A 105 24.19 -1.60 -19.25
CA LYS A 105 24.83 -0.49 -19.98
C LYS A 105 24.73 0.85 -19.25
N PHE A 106 23.86 0.93 -18.24
CA PHE A 106 23.60 2.16 -17.50
C PHE A 106 24.35 2.26 -16.16
N GLY A 107 25.28 1.33 -15.90
CA GLY A 107 26.20 1.40 -14.76
C GLY A 107 25.46 1.49 -13.42
N PHE A 108 25.75 2.54 -12.64
CA PHE A 108 25.18 2.77 -11.30
C PHE A 108 23.63 2.78 -11.29
N PHE A 109 22.99 3.16 -12.39
CA PHE A 109 21.53 3.25 -12.49
C PHE A 109 20.87 1.97 -13.01
N ALA A 110 21.62 0.91 -13.32
CA ALA A 110 21.10 -0.34 -13.89
C ALA A 110 19.87 -0.88 -13.12
N ASN A 111 19.91 -0.81 -11.78
CA ASN A 111 18.83 -1.32 -10.93
C ASN A 111 17.59 -0.41 -10.84
N ARG A 112 17.66 0.83 -11.35
CA ARG A 112 16.53 1.77 -11.39
C ARG A 112 15.85 1.86 -12.75
N ILE A 113 16.36 1.12 -13.72
CA ILE A 113 15.92 1.20 -15.11
C ILE A 113 14.87 0.13 -15.38
N GLY A 114 13.99 0.46 -16.32
CA GLY A 114 12.79 -0.34 -16.60
C GLY A 114 11.52 0.33 -16.08
N PRO A 115 10.38 -0.36 -16.25
CA PRO A 115 9.09 0.11 -15.77
C PRO A 115 9.08 0.25 -14.24
N ASP A 116 8.42 1.30 -13.74
CA ASP A 116 8.13 1.44 -12.32
C ASP A 116 6.72 0.94 -12.02
N ALA A 117 6.64 -0.35 -11.70
CA ALA A 117 5.41 -1.02 -11.30
C ALA A 117 5.45 -1.46 -9.82
N THR A 118 6.26 -0.78 -9.01
CA THR A 118 6.53 -1.13 -7.61
C THR A 118 5.24 -1.16 -6.79
N SER A 119 4.38 -0.14 -6.94
CA SER A 119 3.14 -0.03 -6.17
C SER A 119 2.09 -1.10 -6.51
N ILE A 120 1.96 -1.44 -7.80
CA ILE A 120 0.98 -2.43 -8.26
C ILE A 120 1.46 -3.85 -7.90
N TRP A 121 2.76 -4.12 -7.99
CA TRP A 121 3.32 -5.40 -7.53
C TRP A 121 3.19 -5.56 -6.01
N ALA A 122 3.47 -4.50 -5.24
CA ALA A 122 3.25 -4.49 -3.80
C ALA A 122 1.80 -4.78 -3.42
N ALA A 123 0.84 -4.21 -4.15
CA ALA A 123 -0.58 -4.50 -3.98
C ALA A 123 -0.89 -5.97 -4.29
N ALA A 124 -0.37 -6.49 -5.41
CA ALA A 124 -0.56 -7.89 -5.82
C ALA A 124 -0.03 -8.89 -4.78
N THR A 125 1.11 -8.60 -4.14
CA THR A 125 1.67 -9.44 -3.06
C THR A 125 1.09 -9.16 -1.68
N SER A 126 0.13 -8.24 -1.58
CA SER A 126 -0.53 -7.84 -0.33
C SER A 126 -1.95 -8.38 -0.18
N GLY A 127 -2.54 -8.94 -1.25
CA GLY A 127 -3.88 -9.53 -1.26
C GLY A 127 -4.91 -8.75 -2.09
N SER A 128 -6.07 -9.35 -2.33
CA SER A 128 -7.11 -8.82 -3.24
C SER A 128 -7.62 -7.43 -2.83
N ALA A 129 -7.85 -7.19 -1.54
CA ALA A 129 -8.25 -5.88 -1.03
C ALA A 129 -7.21 -4.80 -1.34
N ALA A 130 -5.91 -5.12 -1.23
CA ALA A 130 -4.85 -4.17 -1.55
C ALA A 130 -4.81 -3.84 -3.05
N ILE A 131 -5.03 -4.82 -3.93
CA ILE A 131 -5.16 -4.59 -5.39
C ILE A 131 -6.34 -3.67 -5.69
N ALA A 132 -7.48 -3.90 -5.04
CA ALA A 132 -8.67 -3.07 -5.22
C ALA A 132 -8.46 -1.62 -4.73
N VAL A 133 -7.82 -1.42 -3.57
CA VAL A 133 -7.44 -0.06 -3.10
C VAL A 133 -6.48 0.59 -4.10
N HIS A 134 -5.49 -0.15 -4.59
CA HIS A 134 -4.53 0.38 -5.56
C HIS A 134 -5.22 0.85 -6.85
N LEU A 135 -6.16 0.06 -7.38
CA LEU A 135 -6.98 0.45 -8.53
C LEU A 135 -7.83 1.68 -8.24
N LEU A 136 -8.48 1.75 -7.07
CA LEU A 136 -9.24 2.92 -6.65
C LEU A 136 -8.35 4.16 -6.58
N ALA A 137 -7.16 4.07 -6.00
CA ALA A 137 -6.19 5.16 -5.95
C ALA A 137 -5.80 5.63 -7.36
N CYS A 138 -5.61 4.71 -8.31
CA CYS A 138 -5.37 5.07 -9.71
C CYS A 138 -6.57 5.77 -10.37
N MET A 139 -7.80 5.39 -10.03
CA MET A 139 -9.01 6.07 -10.52
C MET A 139 -9.11 7.48 -9.93
N LEU A 140 -8.94 7.62 -8.62
CA LEU A 140 -8.95 8.90 -7.91
C LEU A 140 -7.89 9.86 -8.44
N ALA A 141 -6.67 9.37 -8.67
CA ALA A 141 -5.58 10.17 -9.24
C ALA A 141 -5.87 10.69 -10.67
N ARG A 142 -6.87 10.15 -11.36
CA ARG A 142 -7.32 10.62 -12.68
C ARG A 142 -8.54 11.55 -12.63
N ILE A 143 -9.24 11.60 -11.50
CA ILE A 143 -10.47 12.40 -11.37
C ILE A 143 -10.13 13.86 -11.10
N TRP A 144 -9.14 14.13 -10.25
CA TRP A 144 -8.77 15.50 -9.86
C TRP A 144 -7.59 16.02 -10.69
N GLU A 145 -7.68 17.28 -11.11
CA GLU A 145 -6.53 18.00 -11.64
C GLU A 145 -5.55 18.37 -10.51
N GLY A 146 -4.26 18.49 -10.82
CA GLY A 146 -3.20 18.67 -9.82
C GLY A 146 -3.47 19.74 -8.74
N PRO A 147 -3.95 20.95 -9.11
CA PRO A 147 -4.34 21.97 -8.14
C PRO A 147 -5.52 21.52 -7.24
N GLU A 148 -6.56 20.91 -7.82
CA GLU A 148 -7.73 20.44 -7.06
C GLU A 148 -7.36 19.31 -6.09
N ALA A 149 -6.44 18.43 -6.48
CA ALA A 149 -5.99 17.31 -5.65
C ALA A 149 -5.20 17.75 -4.39
N THR A 150 -4.67 18.98 -4.37
CA THR A 150 -3.83 19.49 -3.27
C THR A 150 -4.46 20.66 -2.51
N THR A 151 -5.67 21.08 -2.91
CA THR A 151 -6.37 22.17 -2.22
C THR A 151 -6.99 21.62 -0.93
N ILE A 152 -6.33 21.91 0.20
CA ILE A 152 -6.78 21.64 1.57
C ILE A 152 -7.48 22.89 2.12
#